data_AF-A0A482UR88-F1
#
_entry.id   AF-A0A482UR88-F1
#
_cell.length_a   1.000
_cell.length_b   1.000
_cell.length_c   1.000
_cell.angle_alpha   90.00
_cell.angle_beta   90.00
_cell.angle_gamma   90.00
#
_symmetry.space_group_name_H-M   'P 1'
#
loop_
_entity.id
_entity.type
_entity.pdbx_description
1 polymer ?
#
loop_
_entity_poly.entity_id
_entity_poly.type
_entity_poly.pdbx_seq_one_letter_code
_entity_poly.pdbx_strand_id
1 'polypeptide(L)'
;MTKRPAAPYSPAQYAALCEQVTRSLIPSSSTKEAGGGASWILDSDAPQCMRCSRRFSFLLRRHHCRRCGQVVCEACAPSNNSRPILEWGLREAVRHCRGCFKSPLIDWND
;
A
#
# COMPACT_ATOMS: atom_id res chain seq x y z
N MET A 1 -2.75 7.93 -29.42
CA MET A 1 -2.87 9.00 -28.40
C MET A 1 -4.26 8.93 -27.78
N THR A 2 -4.52 8.00 -26.86
CA THR A 2 -5.81 7.94 -26.16
C THR A 2 -5.77 8.95 -25.02
N LYS A 3 -6.54 10.03 -25.13
CA LYS A 3 -6.68 11.01 -24.05
C LYS A 3 -7.29 10.27 -22.84
N ARG A 4 -6.56 10.24 -21.72
CA ARG A 4 -7.07 9.70 -20.45
C ARG A 4 -8.39 10.43 -20.12
N PRO A 5 -9.50 9.74 -19.84
CA PRO A 5 -10.73 10.42 -19.47
C PRO A 5 -10.50 11.21 -18.18
N ALA A 6 -11.02 12.44 -18.14
CA ALA A 6 -10.98 13.27 -16.95
C ALA A 6 -11.71 12.55 -15.80
N ALA A 7 -11.12 12.56 -14.61
CA ALA A 7 -11.80 12.04 -13.43
C ALA A 7 -13.13 12.82 -13.24
N PRO A 8 -14.23 12.14 -12.86
CA PRO A 8 -15.55 12.77 -12.77
C PRO A 8 -15.67 13.84 -11.68
N TYR A 9 -14.66 13.92 -10.79
CA TYR A 9 -14.62 14.86 -9.68
C TYR A 9 -13.27 15.59 -9.65
N SER A 10 -13.29 16.89 -9.39
CA SER A 10 -12.08 17.68 -9.15
C SER A 10 -11.35 17.19 -7.89
N PRO A 11 -10.03 17.44 -7.77
CA PRO A 11 -9.26 17.10 -6.57
C PRO A 11 -9.88 17.64 -5.26
N ALA A 12 -10.49 18.83 -5.31
CA ALA A 12 -11.20 19.42 -4.18
C ALA A 12 -12.48 18.65 -3.80
N GLN A 13 -13.24 18.18 -4.79
CA GLN A 13 -14.43 17.36 -4.54
C GLN A 13 -14.08 15.99 -3.96
N TYR A 14 -12.96 15.40 -4.39
CA TYR A 14 -12.46 14.15 -3.83
C TYR A 14 -12.02 14.29 -2.38
N ALA A 15 -11.34 15.40 -2.05
CA ALA A 15 -10.94 15.72 -0.67
C ALA A 15 -12.14 15.87 0.27
N ALA A 16 -13.18 16.61 -0.17
CA ALA A 16 -14.40 16.81 0.62
C ALA A 16 -15.19 15.51 0.85
N LEU A 17 -15.25 14.62 -0.14
CA LEU A 17 -15.88 13.30 -0.02
C LEU A 17 -15.14 12.41 0.99
N CYS A 18 -13.80 12.43 0.96
CA CYS A 18 -12.99 11.71 1.96
C CYS A 18 -13.23 12.23 3.39
N GLU A 19 -13.39 13.54 3.57
CA GLU A 19 -13.64 14.14 4.89
C GLU A 19 -15.03 13.78 5.45
N GLN A 20 -16.07 13.73 4.62
CA GLN A 20 -17.42 13.33 5.06
C GLN A 20 -17.48 11.85 5.48
N VAL A 21 -16.73 10.99 4.77
CA VAL A 21 -16.63 9.56 5.07
C VAL A 21 -15.86 9.32 6.37
N THR A 22 -14.74 10.01 6.60
CA THR A 22 -13.97 9.86 7.85
C THR A 22 -14.73 10.35 9.08
N ARG A 23 -15.52 11.43 8.95
CA ARG A 23 -16.33 11.98 10.04
C ARG A 23 -17.47 11.05 10.49
N SER A 24 -17.92 10.17 9.60
CA SER A 24 -19.05 9.24 9.86
C SER A 24 -18.59 7.88 10.39
N LEU A 25 -17.30 7.55 10.27
CA LEU A 25 -16.75 6.22 10.60
C LEU A 25 -15.96 6.17 11.92
N ILE A 26 -15.72 7.31 12.58
CA ILE A 26 -14.94 7.38 13.82
C ILE A 26 -15.87 7.75 14.99
N PRO A 27 -16.21 6.81 15.90
CA PRO A 27 -16.78 7.16 17.20
C PRO A 27 -15.73 7.91 18.02
N SER A 28 -16.15 8.95 18.76
CA SER A 28 -15.34 9.95 19.44
C SER A 28 -14.49 9.45 20.64
N SER A 29 -14.05 8.20 20.66
CA SER A 29 -13.26 7.64 21.75
C SER A 29 -12.03 6.90 21.24
N SER A 30 -10.88 7.49 21.57
CA SER A 30 -9.56 6.87 21.70
C SER A 30 -8.53 7.09 20.59
N THR A 31 -7.65 8.03 20.93
CA THR A 31 -6.17 7.97 20.86
C THR A 31 -5.47 8.11 19.51
N LYS A 32 -4.97 9.34 19.34
CA LYS A 32 -3.59 9.74 18.98
C LYS A 32 -3.01 9.27 17.64
N GLU A 33 -3.03 10.24 16.72
CA GLU A 33 -2.04 10.62 15.71
C GLU A 33 -1.58 9.57 14.70
N ALA A 34 -2.06 9.73 13.46
CA ALA A 34 -1.40 9.19 12.28
C ALA A 34 -1.27 10.31 11.23
N GLY A 35 -0.08 10.90 11.18
CA GLY A 35 0.37 11.72 10.05
C GLY A 35 0.40 10.87 8.76
N GLY A 36 0.09 11.53 7.65
CA GLY A 36 0.00 10.93 6.33
C GLY A 36 1.28 10.21 5.91
N GLY A 37 1.19 8.89 5.81
CA GLY A 37 2.20 8.00 5.26
C GLY A 37 1.59 6.60 5.28
N ALA A 38 1.86 5.78 4.26
CA ALA A 38 1.38 4.41 4.20
C ALA A 38 1.65 3.73 5.55
N SER A 39 0.61 3.41 6.32
CA SER A 39 0.74 2.89 7.69
C SER A 39 1.52 1.60 7.64
N TRP A 40 2.82 1.66 7.91
CA TRP A 40 3.69 0.50 7.97
C TRP A 40 3.25 -0.33 9.17
N ILE A 41 2.70 -1.51 8.90
CA ILE A 41 2.09 -2.35 9.93
C ILE A 41 3.19 -3.07 10.68
N LEU A 42 3.16 -2.99 12.01
CA LEU A 42 4.07 -3.73 12.88
C LEU A 42 3.85 -5.23 12.70
N ASP A 43 4.92 -6.01 12.79
CA ASP A 43 4.88 -7.47 12.59
C ASP A 43 3.94 -8.19 13.58
N SER A 44 3.78 -7.64 14.81
CA SER A 44 2.83 -8.11 15.83
C SER A 44 1.39 -8.05 15.35
N ASP A 45 1.07 -7.06 14.52
CA ASP A 45 -0.29 -6.73 14.09
C ASP A 45 -0.65 -7.43 12.77
N ALA A 46 0.32 -8.15 12.18
CA ALA A 46 0.16 -8.99 11.01
C ALA A 46 0.51 -10.46 11.32
N PRO A 47 -0.39 -11.22 11.97
CA PRO A 47 -0.18 -12.65 12.24
C PRO A 47 -0.26 -13.52 10.96
N GLN A 48 -0.82 -12.98 9.88
CA GLN A 48 -1.01 -13.68 8.62
C GLN A 48 -0.67 -12.78 7.42
N CYS A 49 -0.27 -13.41 6.31
CA CYS A 49 -0.02 -12.71 5.06
C CYS A 49 -1.28 -11.97 4.60
N MET A 50 -1.15 -10.67 4.35
CA MET A 50 -2.26 -9.80 3.94
C MET A 50 -2.74 -10.02 2.50
N ARG A 51 -2.19 -11.02 1.79
CA ARG A 51 -2.56 -11.38 0.41
C ARG A 51 -3.12 -12.79 0.29
N CYS A 52 -2.57 -13.76 1.02
CA CYS A 52 -2.97 -15.16 0.93
C CYS A 52 -3.42 -15.76 2.26
N SER A 53 -3.46 -14.96 3.33
CA SER A 53 -3.93 -15.35 4.67
C SER A 53 -3.16 -16.49 5.34
N ARG A 54 -2.02 -16.94 4.77
CA ARG A 54 -1.13 -17.90 5.42
C ARG A 54 -0.56 -17.29 6.70
N ARG A 55 -0.72 -17.97 7.83
CA ARG A 55 -0.12 -17.59 9.11
C ARG A 55 1.39 -17.59 9.01
N PHE A 56 2.01 -16.52 9.50
CA PHE A 56 3.46 -16.45 9.60
C PHE A 56 3.96 -17.39 10.69
N SER A 57 5.19 -17.85 10.53
CA SER A 57 5.86 -18.77 11.46
C SER A 57 7.37 -18.55 11.36
N PHE A 58 8.15 -19.26 12.17
CA PHE A 58 9.61 -19.21 12.07
C PHE A 58 10.16 -19.53 10.66
N LEU A 59 9.46 -20.41 9.92
CA LEU A 59 9.82 -20.77 8.54
C LEU A 59 9.17 -19.84 7.50
N LEU A 60 7.96 -19.33 7.76
CA LEU A 60 7.29 -18.38 6.87
C LEU A 60 7.49 -16.96 7.39
N ARG A 61 8.55 -16.31 6.89
CA ARG A 61 8.92 -14.95 7.31
C ARG A 61 8.01 -13.88 6.71
N ARG A 62 7.96 -12.74 7.42
CA ARG A 62 7.26 -11.52 7.02
C ARG A 62 8.11 -10.69 6.08
N HIS A 63 7.47 -10.06 5.10
CA HIS A 63 8.09 -9.13 4.17
C HIS A 63 7.10 -8.00 3.89
N HIS A 64 7.54 -6.76 3.91
CA HIS A 64 6.68 -5.65 3.52
C HIS A 64 6.78 -5.35 2.02
N CYS A 65 5.63 -5.10 1.39
CA CYS A 65 5.62 -4.41 0.10
C CYS A 65 5.94 -2.94 0.35
N ARG A 66 7.03 -2.42 -0.21
CA ARG A 66 7.44 -1.04 0.02
C ARG A 66 6.47 -0.03 -0.59
N ARG A 67 5.68 -0.42 -1.61
CA ARG A 67 4.66 0.42 -2.24
C ARG A 67 3.32 0.47 -1.51
N CYS A 68 2.81 -0.64 -0.98
CA CYS A 68 1.50 -0.64 -0.31
C CYS A 68 1.55 -0.83 1.20
N GLY A 69 2.74 -1.01 1.78
CA GLY A 69 2.94 -1.20 3.23
C GLY A 69 2.49 -2.57 3.78
N GLN A 70 1.78 -3.38 2.99
CA GLN A 70 1.25 -4.67 3.45
C GLN A 70 2.34 -5.66 3.84
N VAL A 71 2.09 -6.40 4.93
CA VAL A 71 2.93 -7.53 5.38
C VAL A 71 2.52 -8.79 4.62
N VAL A 72 3.46 -9.37 3.90
CA VAL A 72 3.24 -10.48 2.96
C VAL A 72 4.35 -11.53 3.09
N CYS A 73 4.09 -12.75 2.63
CA CYS A 73 5.11 -13.81 2.58
C CYS A 73 5.94 -13.73 1.29
N GLU A 74 7.09 -14.45 1.25
CA GLU A 74 7.96 -14.53 0.07
C GLU A 74 7.20 -14.94 -1.20
N ALA A 75 6.25 -15.88 -1.09
CA ALA A 75 5.44 -16.28 -2.23
C ALA A 75 4.59 -15.11 -2.79
N CYS A 76 4.11 -14.21 -1.92
CA CYS A 76 3.28 -13.06 -2.30
C CYS A 76 4.09 -11.79 -2.66
N ALA A 77 5.34 -11.68 -2.21
CA ALA A 77 6.31 -10.68 -2.63
C ALA A 77 7.69 -11.32 -2.87
N PRO A 78 7.88 -11.98 -4.01
CA PRO A 78 9.17 -12.58 -4.37
C PRO A 78 10.32 -11.57 -4.34
N SER A 79 11.53 -12.01 -4.02
CA SER A 79 12.73 -11.17 -4.01
C SER A 79 13.02 -10.48 -5.35
N ASN A 80 12.71 -11.14 -6.46
CA ASN A 80 12.83 -10.58 -7.81
C ASN A 80 11.69 -9.64 -8.21
N ASN A 81 10.62 -9.50 -7.40
CA ASN A 81 9.61 -8.47 -7.59
C ASN A 81 10.08 -7.13 -7.00
N SER A 82 11.25 -6.66 -7.41
CA SER A 82 11.85 -5.42 -6.89
C SER A 82 12.01 -4.40 -8.00
N ARG A 83 11.60 -3.15 -7.75
CA ARG A 83 11.70 -1.99 -8.67
C ARG A 83 11.92 -0.71 -7.85
N PRO A 84 12.46 0.37 -8.41
CA PRO A 84 12.48 1.66 -7.74
C PRO A 84 11.06 2.25 -7.61
N ILE A 85 10.85 3.15 -6.66
CA ILE A 85 9.63 3.97 -6.53
C ILE A 85 10.06 5.44 -6.67
N LEU A 86 10.16 5.90 -7.91
CA LEU A 86 10.79 7.18 -8.24
C LEU A 86 9.94 8.37 -7.82
N GLU A 87 8.62 8.22 -7.83
CA GLU A 87 7.70 9.24 -7.29
C GLU A 87 7.90 9.49 -5.79
N TRP A 88 8.55 8.56 -5.08
CA TRP A 88 8.89 8.67 -3.65
C TRP A 88 10.40 8.88 -3.40
N GLY A 89 11.19 9.08 -4.46
CA GLY A 89 12.65 9.24 -4.36
C GLY A 89 13.40 7.96 -3.99
N LEU A 90 12.75 6.80 -3.98
CA LEU A 90 13.39 5.50 -3.75
C LEU A 90 13.98 4.98 -5.05
N ARG A 91 15.22 5.39 -5.33
CA ARG A 91 15.95 5.05 -6.57
C ARG A 91 16.49 3.62 -6.61
N GLU A 92 16.69 3.02 -5.44
CA GLU A 92 17.12 1.62 -5.33
C GLU A 92 15.94 0.67 -5.53
N ALA A 93 16.23 -0.53 -6.04
CA ALA A 93 15.21 -1.55 -6.22
C ALA A 93 14.66 -2.01 -4.86
N VAL A 94 13.38 -1.75 -4.61
CA VAL A 94 12.68 -2.14 -3.38
C VAL A 94 11.62 -3.20 -3.65
N ARG A 95 11.38 -4.06 -2.67
CA ARG A 95 10.48 -5.22 -2.79
C ARG A 95 9.02 -4.82 -2.90
N HIS A 96 8.30 -5.46 -3.83
CA HIS A 96 6.87 -5.28 -4.08
C HIS A 96 6.09 -6.60 -3.97
N CYS A 97 4.86 -6.53 -3.47
CA CYS A 97 3.93 -7.64 -3.61
C CYS A 97 3.54 -7.82 -5.08
N ARG A 98 3.07 -9.02 -5.44
CA ARG A 98 2.59 -9.33 -6.80
C ARG A 98 1.51 -8.36 -7.28
N GLY A 99 0.69 -7.83 -6.36
CA GLY A 99 -0.35 -6.85 -6.68
C GLY A 99 0.22 -5.53 -7.17
N CYS A 100 1.16 -4.95 -6.42
CA CYS A 100 1.84 -3.71 -6.84
C CYS A 100 2.68 -3.94 -8.09
N PHE A 101 3.48 -5.02 -8.11
CA PHE A 101 4.40 -5.30 -9.22
C PHE A 101 3.69 -5.44 -10.58
N LYS A 102 2.45 -5.94 -10.60
CA LYS A 102 1.64 -6.11 -11.82
C LYS A 102 0.52 -5.07 -11.97
N SER A 103 0.48 -4.04 -11.13
CA SER A 103 -0.60 -3.05 -11.15
C SER A 103 -0.51 -2.21 -12.42
N PRO A 104 -1.59 -2.09 -13.22
CA PRO A 104 -1.62 -1.18 -14.37
C PRO A 104 -1.74 0.29 -13.95
N LEU A 105 -1.98 0.54 -12.66
CA LEU A 105 -2.05 1.89 -12.08
C LEU A 105 -0.67 2.43 -11.67
N ILE A 106 0.36 1.58 -11.72
CA ILE A 106 1.72 1.99 -11.42
C ILE A 106 2.50 2.00 -12.73
N ASP A 107 2.95 3.19 -13.11
CA ASP A 107 3.95 3.30 -14.16
C ASP A 107 5.31 2.95 -13.56
N TRP A 108 6.02 2.06 -14.21
CA TRP A 108 7.37 1.67 -13.85
C TRP A 108 8.38 2.04 -14.93
N ASN A 109 7.92 2.68 -16.01
CA ASN A 109 8.75 3.20 -17.08
C ASN A 109 9.07 4.66 -16.78
N ASP A 110 10.10 4.87 -15.97
CA ASP A 110 10.80 6.15 -15.90
C ASP A 110 12.19 5.99 -16.51
#